data_AF-A0A2R6LQC0-F1
#
_entry.id   AF-A0A2R6LQC0-F1
#
_cell.length_a   1.000
_cell.length_b   1.000
_cell.length_c   1.000
_cell.angle_alpha   90.00
_cell.angle_beta   90.00
_cell.angle_gamma   90.00
#
_symmetry.space_group_name_H-M   'P 1'
#
loop_
_entity.id
_entity.type
_entity.pdbx_description
1 polymer ?
#
loop_
_entity_poly.entity_id
_entity_poly.type
_entity_poly.pdbx_seq_one_letter_code
_entity_poly.pdbx_strand_id
1 'polypeptide(L)'
;MQRRQFLAGGTALLSVAVAGCGHPDVVLDLEAASDEDIADEVSTTAEPGSEEYRVLMSARDDGSATRSGRRELFDRTDTVRADGAFYEVSETRTESSEVTVYSVDVAFNPDDTKAEVGEVAYDDLPAFDREQLSFIVNGQEPADKEGYNVHVDYGTAEAVGDRSALVPEQEYDIVTHEGNRYRVAVESRTVSEGEYRYEVTEIAPDVETFADQVRERYLFVLSGLSEAERKVVEEAIDGAYYEDDDAFQSVIDRVRDHEGLNVDDFYGTWLLSYEDSEYLTYVEW
;
A
#
# COMPACT_ATOMS: atom_id res chain seq x y z
N MET A 1 -43.26 -0.91 69.95
CA MET A 1 -43.82 -1.74 68.84
C MET A 1 -43.63 -0.99 67.53
N GLN A 2 -43.73 -1.68 66.38
CA GLN A 2 -44.03 -1.21 65.00
C GLN A 2 -44.16 0.31 64.73
N ARG A 3 -43.69 0.91 63.62
CA ARG A 3 -43.29 0.38 62.28
C ARG A 3 -42.60 1.51 61.46
N ARG A 4 -41.70 1.15 60.51
CA ARG A 4 -41.52 1.64 59.09
C ARG A 4 -41.54 3.16 58.79
N GLN A 5 -40.80 3.75 57.83
CA GLN A 5 -39.79 3.35 56.81
C GLN A 5 -38.99 4.65 56.43
N PHE A 6 -38.23 4.89 55.34
CA PHE A 6 -37.95 4.25 54.04
C PHE A 6 -36.64 4.81 53.41
N LEU A 7 -36.09 4.11 52.41
CA LEU A 7 -35.32 4.57 51.21
C LEU A 7 -34.29 5.72 51.26
N ALA A 8 -33.02 5.34 51.12
CA ALA A 8 -32.15 5.68 49.98
C ALA A 8 -31.06 4.58 49.87
N GLY A 9 -30.50 4.20 48.72
CA GLY A 9 -30.74 4.69 47.35
C GLY A 9 -29.49 4.61 46.46
N GLY A 10 -28.63 3.60 46.65
CA GLY A 10 -27.31 3.55 46.03
C GLY A 10 -27.29 2.74 44.73
N THR A 11 -27.10 3.42 43.59
CA THR A 11 -26.88 2.81 42.28
C THR A 11 -25.38 2.73 42.02
N ALA A 12 -24.80 1.52 42.02
CA ALA A 12 -23.45 1.31 41.52
C ALA A 12 -23.48 1.26 39.99
N LEU A 13 -22.75 2.17 39.33
CA LEU A 13 -22.53 2.09 37.90
C LEU A 13 -21.48 1.00 37.60
N LEU A 14 -21.89 -0.02 36.87
CA LEU A 14 -20.97 -0.98 36.26
C LEU A 14 -20.36 -0.33 35.02
N SER A 15 -19.11 0.13 35.15
CA SER A 15 -18.29 0.51 34.00
C SER A 15 -17.96 -0.76 33.21
N VAL A 16 -18.68 -1.00 32.12
CA VAL A 16 -18.27 -2.00 31.13
C VAL A 16 -16.97 -1.47 30.50
N ALA A 17 -15.89 -2.20 30.69
CA ALA A 17 -14.66 -1.93 29.95
C ALA A 17 -14.94 -2.20 28.47
N VAL A 18 -14.77 -1.19 27.63
CA VAL A 18 -14.74 -1.38 26.18
C VAL A 18 -13.45 -2.13 25.89
N ALA A 19 -13.56 -3.37 25.41
CA ALA A 19 -12.41 -4.06 24.85
C ALA A 19 -11.90 -3.24 23.67
N GLY A 20 -10.65 -2.80 23.72
CA GLY A 20 -9.99 -2.29 22.53
C GLY A 20 -9.87 -3.41 21.51
N CYS A 21 -9.85 -3.07 20.23
CA CYS A 21 -9.43 -4.00 19.19
C CYS A 21 -7.91 -4.18 19.33
N GLY A 22 -7.50 -5.06 20.25
CA GLY A 22 -6.17 -5.63 20.24
C GLY A 22 -6.05 -6.48 18.98
N HIS A 23 -5.05 -6.20 18.16
CA HIS A 23 -4.51 -7.21 17.26
C HIS A 23 -4.01 -8.37 18.14
N PRO A 24 -4.19 -9.64 17.76
CA PRO A 24 -3.62 -10.76 18.51
C PRO A 24 -2.09 -10.63 18.54
N ASP A 25 -1.44 -11.07 19.63
CA ASP A 25 0.02 -10.99 19.75
C ASP A 25 0.74 -12.03 18.87
N VAL A 26 0.02 -13.05 18.36
CA VAL A 26 0.49 -14.10 17.44
C VAL A 26 -0.64 -14.57 16.51
N VAL A 27 -0.30 -15.13 15.34
CA VAL A 27 -1.27 -15.72 14.39
C VAL A 27 -0.70 -16.99 13.74
N LEU A 28 -1.55 -18.00 13.52
CA LEU A 28 -1.36 -19.06 12.53
C LEU A 28 -2.67 -19.25 11.74
N ASP A 29 -2.60 -19.20 10.42
CA ASP A 29 -3.73 -19.33 9.50
C ASP A 29 -3.31 -20.25 8.33
N LEU A 30 -4.16 -21.22 7.93
CA LEU A 30 -3.88 -22.20 6.88
C LEU A 30 -5.01 -22.21 5.83
N GLU A 31 -4.90 -21.33 4.84
CA GLU A 31 -5.81 -21.32 3.69
C GLU A 31 -5.42 -22.42 2.68
N ALA A 32 -6.41 -23.18 2.20
CA ALA A 32 -6.18 -24.30 1.29
C ALA A 32 -5.72 -23.80 -0.09
N ALA A 33 -4.56 -24.29 -0.56
CA ALA A 33 -3.86 -23.73 -1.72
C ALA A 33 -4.30 -24.35 -3.05
N SER A 34 -4.73 -23.51 -4.01
CA SER A 34 -4.81 -23.87 -5.43
C SER A 34 -3.67 -23.22 -6.23
N ASP A 35 -3.53 -23.59 -7.51
CA ASP A 35 -2.46 -23.08 -8.38
C ASP A 35 -2.53 -21.56 -8.59
N GLU A 36 -3.74 -20.98 -8.58
CA GLU A 36 -3.93 -19.52 -8.64
C GLU A 36 -3.51 -18.85 -7.33
N ASP A 37 -3.87 -19.42 -6.16
CA ASP A 37 -3.52 -18.83 -4.86
C ASP A 37 -2.00 -18.86 -4.63
N ILE A 38 -1.35 -19.98 -4.97
CA ILE A 38 0.12 -20.12 -4.95
C ILE A 38 0.78 -19.09 -5.89
N ALA A 39 0.19 -18.84 -7.05
CA ALA A 39 0.75 -17.92 -8.04
C ALA A 39 0.58 -16.45 -7.65
N ASP A 40 -0.57 -16.07 -7.07
CA ASP A 40 -0.85 -14.69 -6.67
C ASP A 40 -0.16 -14.31 -5.34
N GLU A 41 0.20 -15.27 -4.47
CA GLU A 41 1.00 -15.00 -3.25
C GLU A 41 2.45 -14.57 -3.58
N VAL A 42 3.08 -15.14 -4.62
CA VAL A 42 4.50 -14.87 -4.95
C VAL A 42 4.71 -13.94 -6.14
N SER A 43 3.65 -13.52 -6.84
CA SER A 43 3.75 -12.67 -8.03
C SER A 43 2.85 -11.43 -7.98
N THR A 44 3.18 -10.41 -8.76
CA THR A 44 2.32 -9.24 -8.98
C THR A 44 1.75 -9.24 -10.38
N THR A 45 0.44 -9.09 -10.53
CA THR A 45 -0.20 -8.96 -11.86
C THR A 45 -0.01 -7.56 -12.44
N ALA A 46 0.57 -7.47 -13.64
CA ALA A 46 0.66 -6.24 -14.40
C ALA A 46 -0.59 -6.05 -15.27
N GLU A 47 -1.47 -5.10 -14.92
CA GLU A 47 -2.73 -4.90 -15.62
C GLU A 47 -2.55 -4.30 -17.04
N PRO A 48 -3.25 -4.79 -18.08
CA PRO A 48 -3.16 -4.26 -19.44
C PRO A 48 -3.43 -2.75 -19.55
N GLY A 49 -2.36 -1.98 -19.76
CA GLY A 49 -2.37 -0.51 -19.88
C GLY A 49 -1.65 0.22 -18.74
N SER A 50 -1.34 -0.47 -17.64
CA SER A 50 -0.55 0.03 -16.52
C SER A 50 0.90 0.40 -16.94
N GLU A 51 1.68 1.02 -16.06
CA GLU A 51 3.10 1.34 -16.38
C GLU A 51 3.95 0.07 -16.39
N GLU A 52 3.74 -0.78 -15.40
CA GLU A 52 4.28 -2.12 -15.18
C GLU A 52 4.13 -2.97 -16.45
N TYR A 53 2.91 -3.09 -16.99
CA TYR A 53 2.64 -3.87 -18.21
C TYR A 53 3.37 -3.30 -19.43
N ARG A 54 3.42 -1.96 -19.58
CA ARG A 54 4.10 -1.30 -20.70
C ARG A 54 5.62 -1.47 -20.65
N VAL A 55 6.21 -1.39 -19.46
CA VAL A 55 7.65 -1.59 -19.24
C VAL A 55 8.02 -3.06 -19.44
N LEU A 56 7.25 -4.00 -18.88
CA LEU A 56 7.48 -5.45 -19.04
C LEU A 56 7.41 -5.87 -20.50
N MET A 57 6.39 -5.43 -21.26
CA MET A 57 6.25 -5.84 -22.66
C MET A 57 7.31 -5.24 -23.58
N SER A 58 7.74 -3.98 -23.37
CA SER A 58 8.89 -3.44 -24.11
C SER A 58 10.19 -4.15 -23.71
N ALA A 59 10.39 -4.49 -22.44
CA ALA A 59 11.55 -5.26 -22.01
C ALA A 59 11.57 -6.68 -22.63
N ARG A 60 10.41 -7.30 -22.85
CA ARG A 60 10.26 -8.60 -23.52
C ARG A 60 10.54 -8.52 -25.02
N ASP A 61 9.98 -7.52 -25.71
CA ASP A 61 10.08 -7.39 -27.17
C ASP A 61 11.43 -6.81 -27.63
N ASP A 62 11.96 -5.79 -26.92
CA ASP A 62 13.23 -5.12 -27.23
C ASP A 62 14.44 -5.75 -26.51
N GLY A 63 14.20 -6.70 -25.60
CA GLY A 63 15.20 -7.34 -24.73
C GLY A 63 15.62 -6.50 -23.51
N SER A 64 15.20 -5.24 -23.44
CA SER A 64 15.29 -4.40 -22.24
C SER A 64 14.53 -3.07 -22.42
N ALA A 65 13.87 -2.58 -21.38
CA ALA A 65 13.28 -1.24 -21.35
C ALA A 65 14.08 -0.29 -20.45
N THR A 66 13.88 1.02 -20.61
CA THR A 66 14.30 2.03 -19.63
C THR A 66 13.15 2.97 -19.27
N ARG A 67 13.10 3.44 -18.02
CA ARG A 67 12.09 4.38 -17.51
C ARG A 67 12.69 5.26 -16.41
N SER A 68 12.38 6.55 -16.46
CA SER A 68 12.74 7.51 -15.40
C SER A 68 11.69 7.47 -14.30
N GLY A 69 12.10 7.40 -13.04
CA GLY A 69 11.19 7.28 -11.90
C GLY A 69 11.81 7.72 -10.57
N ARG A 70 10.96 8.15 -9.63
CA ARG A 70 11.38 8.57 -8.27
C ARG A 70 11.42 7.40 -7.26
N ARG A 71 11.02 6.20 -7.70
CA ARG A 71 11.02 4.91 -7.01
C ARG A 71 11.21 3.81 -8.04
N GLU A 72 11.54 2.62 -7.57
CA GLU A 72 11.38 1.39 -8.36
C GLU A 72 9.92 1.24 -8.86
N LEU A 73 9.70 0.41 -9.86
CA LEU A 73 8.38 0.08 -10.41
C LEU A 73 7.83 -1.22 -9.81
N PHE A 74 8.72 -2.13 -9.42
CA PHE A 74 8.39 -3.44 -8.85
C PHE A 74 8.80 -3.55 -7.37
N ASP A 75 8.41 -2.55 -6.56
CA ASP A 75 8.68 -2.36 -5.11
C ASP A 75 8.39 -3.59 -4.18
N ARG A 76 7.91 -4.74 -4.69
CA ARG A 76 7.33 -5.85 -3.87
C ARG A 76 7.71 -7.28 -4.28
N THR A 77 8.07 -7.55 -5.54
CA THR A 77 8.46 -8.90 -6.00
C THR A 77 9.16 -8.79 -7.35
N ASP A 78 10.19 -9.61 -7.55
CA ASP A 78 10.87 -9.76 -8.84
C ASP A 78 10.04 -10.59 -9.85
N THR A 79 8.91 -11.19 -9.44
CA THR A 79 8.06 -12.02 -10.31
C THR A 79 6.75 -11.33 -10.69
N VAL A 80 6.52 -11.19 -12.00
CA VAL A 80 5.38 -10.45 -12.56
C VAL A 80 4.55 -11.32 -13.50
N ARG A 81 3.24 -11.35 -13.27
CA ARG A 81 2.24 -12.08 -14.06
C ARG A 81 1.66 -11.16 -15.14
N ALA A 82 1.75 -11.55 -16.42
CA ALA A 82 1.21 -10.79 -17.55
C ALA A 82 0.76 -11.70 -18.71
N ASP A 83 -0.43 -11.43 -19.26
CA ASP A 83 -1.09 -12.25 -20.30
C ASP A 83 -1.21 -13.76 -19.98
N GLY A 84 -1.18 -14.11 -18.69
CA GLY A 84 -1.25 -15.50 -18.19
C GLY A 84 0.11 -16.18 -17.98
N ALA A 85 1.20 -15.59 -18.45
CA ALA A 85 2.57 -16.06 -18.25
C ALA A 85 3.27 -15.28 -17.12
N PHE A 86 4.38 -15.82 -16.62
CA PHE A 86 5.14 -15.29 -15.49
C PHE A 86 6.57 -14.95 -15.91
N TYR A 87 7.04 -13.80 -15.45
CA TYR A 87 8.35 -13.25 -15.80
C TYR A 87 9.13 -12.89 -14.54
N GLU A 88 10.39 -13.32 -14.48
CA GLU A 88 11.39 -12.73 -13.59
C GLU A 88 11.81 -11.37 -14.19
N VAL A 89 11.81 -10.32 -13.39
CA VAL A 89 12.08 -8.93 -13.78
C VAL A 89 13.25 -8.40 -12.95
N SER A 90 14.34 -8.04 -13.61
CA SER A 90 15.45 -7.33 -12.96
C SER A 90 15.31 -5.83 -13.19
N GLU A 91 15.06 -5.08 -12.12
CA GLU A 91 15.09 -3.62 -12.10
C GLU A 91 16.44 -3.11 -11.60
N THR A 92 17.23 -2.48 -12.47
CA THR A 92 18.55 -1.93 -12.15
C THR A 92 18.59 -0.44 -12.38
N ARG A 93 18.82 0.35 -11.32
CA ARG A 93 19.03 1.80 -11.44
C ARG A 93 20.36 2.09 -12.14
N THR A 94 20.31 2.66 -13.34
CA THR A 94 21.47 2.97 -14.20
C THR A 94 22.08 4.32 -13.86
N GLU A 95 21.25 5.35 -13.72
CA GLU A 95 21.68 6.72 -13.41
C GLU A 95 20.84 7.35 -12.28
N SER A 96 21.35 8.46 -11.74
CA SER A 96 20.60 9.30 -10.81
C SER A 96 20.76 10.78 -11.16
N SER A 97 19.63 11.47 -11.20
CA SER A 97 19.52 12.91 -11.41
C SER A 97 18.87 13.57 -10.21
N GLU A 98 18.95 14.89 -10.17
CA GLU A 98 18.20 15.76 -9.26
C GLU A 98 17.19 16.56 -10.09
N VAL A 99 15.90 16.45 -9.74
CA VAL A 99 14.81 17.17 -10.41
C VAL A 99 14.07 18.05 -9.41
N THR A 100 13.71 19.27 -9.83
CA THR A 100 12.86 20.15 -9.02
C THR A 100 11.40 19.73 -9.21
N VAL A 101 10.76 19.30 -8.14
CA VAL A 101 9.31 19.14 -8.07
C VAL A 101 8.68 20.32 -7.32
N TYR A 102 7.50 20.69 -7.77
CA TYR A 102 6.72 21.82 -7.27
C TYR A 102 5.42 21.32 -6.65
N SER A 103 4.94 22.06 -5.66
CA SER A 103 3.61 21.90 -5.10
C SER A 103 3.01 23.25 -4.73
N VAL A 104 1.68 23.30 -4.69
CA VAL A 104 0.92 24.50 -4.32
C VAL A 104 0.29 24.25 -2.95
N ASP A 105 0.69 25.05 -1.97
CA ASP A 105 0.03 25.13 -0.67
C ASP A 105 -1.12 26.15 -0.74
N VAL A 106 -2.30 25.75 -0.27
CA VAL A 106 -3.52 26.57 -0.32
C VAL A 106 -4.06 26.80 1.08
N ALA A 107 -4.34 28.06 1.40
CA ALA A 107 -4.99 28.51 2.62
C ALA A 107 -6.43 28.93 2.31
N PHE A 108 -7.41 28.18 2.83
CA PHE A 108 -8.84 28.52 2.73
C PHE A 108 -9.21 29.77 3.52
N ASN A 109 -8.63 29.92 4.72
CA ASN A 109 -8.88 31.04 5.63
C ASN A 109 -7.56 31.76 5.93
N PRO A 110 -7.01 32.55 5.00
CA PRO A 110 -5.70 33.20 5.14
C PRO A 110 -5.74 34.47 5.99
N ASP A 111 -4.75 34.63 6.87
CA ASP A 111 -4.57 35.83 7.72
C ASP A 111 -4.38 37.14 6.92
N ASP A 112 -3.73 37.07 5.75
CA ASP A 112 -3.73 38.17 4.77
C ASP A 112 -4.33 37.75 3.43
N THR A 113 -5.43 38.40 3.10
CA THR A 113 -6.21 38.25 1.88
C THR A 113 -5.74 39.16 0.74
N LYS A 114 -4.77 40.06 0.98
CA LYS A 114 -4.21 40.93 -0.07
C LYS A 114 -3.33 40.15 -1.04
N ALA A 115 -3.44 40.44 -2.33
CA ALA A 115 -2.47 39.97 -3.31
C ALA A 115 -1.19 40.83 -3.25
N GLU A 116 -0.05 40.15 -3.24
CA GLU A 116 1.30 40.72 -3.33
C GLU A 116 1.92 40.51 -4.72
N VAL A 117 1.49 39.45 -5.41
CA VAL A 117 1.93 39.05 -6.76
C VAL A 117 0.80 39.31 -7.75
N GLY A 118 -0.39 38.75 -7.50
CA GLY A 118 -1.51 38.80 -8.43
C GLY A 118 -2.79 38.15 -7.89
N GLU A 119 -3.92 38.60 -8.41
CA GLU A 119 -5.26 38.10 -8.06
C GLU A 119 -5.97 37.61 -9.32
N VAL A 120 -6.54 36.40 -9.26
CA VAL A 120 -7.23 35.74 -10.38
C VAL A 120 -8.55 35.12 -9.91
N ALA A 121 -9.55 35.04 -10.79
CA ALA A 121 -10.74 34.23 -10.56
C ALA A 121 -10.43 32.76 -10.86
N TYR A 122 -10.95 31.83 -10.06
CA TYR A 122 -10.78 30.39 -10.31
C TYR A 122 -11.22 30.03 -11.74
N ASP A 123 -12.30 30.61 -12.24
CA ASP A 123 -12.81 30.36 -13.59
C ASP A 123 -11.89 30.86 -14.72
N ASP A 124 -11.02 31.85 -14.44
CA ASP A 124 -10.04 32.39 -15.40
C ASP A 124 -8.70 31.64 -15.38
N LEU A 125 -8.46 30.75 -14.41
CA LEU A 125 -7.23 29.93 -14.34
C LEU A 125 -7.11 28.96 -15.54
N PRO A 126 -5.87 28.59 -15.92
CA PRO A 126 -5.60 27.49 -16.83
C PRO A 126 -6.34 26.19 -16.47
N ALA A 127 -6.67 25.37 -17.47
CA ALA A 127 -7.48 24.17 -17.26
C ALA A 127 -6.85 23.16 -16.28
N PHE A 128 -5.52 23.02 -16.31
CA PHE A 128 -4.75 22.18 -15.40
C PHE A 128 -4.78 22.69 -13.96
N ASP A 129 -4.63 24.01 -13.75
CA ASP A 129 -4.75 24.63 -12.42
C ASP A 129 -6.15 24.46 -11.83
N ARG A 130 -7.20 24.59 -12.64
CA ARG A 130 -8.59 24.34 -12.19
C ARG A 130 -8.84 22.88 -11.85
N GLU A 131 -8.27 21.94 -12.61
CA GLU A 131 -8.37 20.51 -12.33
C GLU A 131 -7.72 20.17 -10.97
N GLN A 132 -6.48 20.63 -10.77
CA GLN A 132 -5.72 20.47 -9.53
C GLN A 132 -6.38 21.16 -8.32
N LEU A 133 -6.92 22.37 -8.51
CA LEU A 133 -7.58 23.16 -7.46
C LEU A 133 -9.09 22.94 -7.35
N SER A 134 -9.63 21.89 -7.98
CA SER A 134 -11.08 21.63 -8.05
C SER A 134 -11.77 21.44 -6.69
N PHE A 135 -11.02 21.12 -5.63
CA PHE A 135 -11.52 21.10 -4.25
C PHE A 135 -12.06 22.46 -3.78
N ILE A 136 -11.60 23.58 -4.34
CA ILE A 136 -12.12 24.94 -4.08
C ILE A 136 -13.60 25.04 -4.44
N VAL A 137 -14.00 24.52 -5.61
CA VAL A 137 -15.39 24.60 -6.11
C VAL A 137 -16.27 23.46 -5.62
N ASN A 138 -15.68 22.33 -5.23
CA ASN A 138 -16.39 21.18 -4.67
C ASN A 138 -16.80 21.38 -3.18
N GLY A 139 -16.43 22.50 -2.56
CA GLY A 139 -16.82 22.84 -1.18
C GLY A 139 -16.21 21.93 -0.11
N GLN A 140 -15.11 21.23 -0.43
CA GLN A 140 -14.38 20.38 0.52
C GLN A 140 -13.41 21.22 1.37
N GLU A 141 -13.96 22.16 2.13
CA GLU A 141 -13.19 22.96 3.08
C GLU A 141 -12.57 22.06 4.17
N PRO A 142 -11.24 22.05 4.35
CA PRO A 142 -10.60 21.29 5.42
C PRO A 142 -10.99 21.88 6.78
N ALA A 143 -11.33 21.00 7.74
CA ALA A 143 -11.82 21.40 9.06
C ALA A 143 -10.95 22.47 9.73
N ASP A 144 -11.62 23.53 10.21
CA ASP A 144 -11.10 24.78 10.79
C ASP A 144 -9.63 24.74 11.26
N LYS A 145 -8.71 25.08 10.36
CA LYS A 145 -7.28 25.27 10.62
C LYS A 145 -6.80 26.56 9.98
N GLU A 146 -6.12 27.37 10.78
CA GLU A 146 -5.48 28.61 10.36
C GLU A 146 -4.23 28.31 9.49
N GLY A 147 -3.97 29.14 8.47
CA GLY A 147 -2.84 28.99 7.56
C GLY A 147 -3.10 28.07 6.34
N TYR A 148 -2.02 27.61 5.70
CA TYR A 148 -2.09 26.67 4.57
C TYR A 148 -2.60 25.31 5.05
N ASN A 149 -3.73 24.86 4.49
CA ASN A 149 -4.48 23.70 4.96
C ASN A 149 -4.78 22.64 3.88
N VAL A 150 -4.36 22.88 2.63
CA VAL A 150 -4.29 21.86 1.56
C VAL A 150 -2.92 21.93 0.87
N HIS A 151 -2.31 20.78 0.60
CA HIS A 151 -1.09 20.63 -0.22
C HIS A 151 -1.44 19.95 -1.54
N VAL A 152 -0.91 20.44 -2.66
CA VAL A 152 -1.21 19.91 -4.01
C VAL A 152 0.10 19.66 -4.76
N ASP A 153 0.47 18.40 -5.01
CA ASP A 153 1.64 18.07 -5.83
C ASP A 153 1.38 18.40 -7.32
N TYR A 154 2.24 19.24 -7.90
CA TYR A 154 2.17 19.66 -9.31
C TYR A 154 3.14 18.90 -10.22
N GLY A 155 4.22 18.34 -9.65
CA GLY A 155 5.23 17.57 -10.40
C GLY A 155 6.41 18.44 -10.86
N THR A 156 7.10 18.02 -11.92
CA THR A 156 8.26 18.76 -12.46
C THR A 156 7.83 19.85 -13.44
N ALA A 157 8.66 20.89 -13.60
CA ALA A 157 8.39 21.97 -14.56
C ALA A 157 8.23 21.47 -16.00
N GLU A 158 8.96 20.42 -16.39
CA GLU A 158 8.84 19.79 -17.72
C GLU A 158 7.49 19.05 -17.88
N ALA A 159 7.04 18.35 -16.84
CA ALA A 159 5.73 17.68 -16.86
C ALA A 159 4.57 18.69 -16.91
N VAL A 160 4.68 19.83 -16.20
CA VAL A 160 3.65 20.88 -16.23
C VAL A 160 3.67 21.63 -17.56
N GLY A 161 4.81 22.15 -18.00
CA GLY A 161 4.96 23.01 -19.18
C GLY A 161 4.15 24.30 -19.09
N ASP A 162 3.80 24.91 -20.22
CA ASP A 162 3.01 26.17 -20.30
C ASP A 162 1.53 26.00 -19.90
N ARG A 163 1.19 25.04 -19.03
CA ARG A 163 -0.19 24.65 -18.68
C ARG A 163 -0.67 25.22 -17.35
N SER A 164 0.21 25.81 -16.56
CA SER A 164 -0.07 26.42 -15.24
C SER A 164 0.37 27.88 -15.22
N ALA A 165 -0.35 28.71 -14.45
CA ALA A 165 0.04 30.07 -14.07
C ALA A 165 0.55 30.16 -12.61
N LEU A 166 0.76 29.00 -11.98
CA LEU A 166 1.29 28.88 -10.62
C LEU A 166 2.69 28.22 -10.61
N VAL A 167 2.92 27.24 -11.49
CA VAL A 167 4.16 26.45 -11.53
C VAL A 167 4.77 26.49 -12.94
N PRO A 168 6.09 26.70 -13.09
CA PRO A 168 7.12 26.86 -12.05
C PRO A 168 7.31 28.30 -11.53
N GLU A 169 6.78 29.29 -12.23
CA GLU A 169 6.83 30.71 -11.83
C GLU A 169 5.41 31.18 -11.49
N GLN A 170 5.24 31.75 -10.28
CA GLN A 170 3.93 32.10 -9.75
C GLN A 170 3.43 33.44 -10.31
N GLU A 171 2.36 33.45 -11.10
CA GLU A 171 1.71 34.69 -11.56
C GLU A 171 0.69 35.27 -10.55
N TYR A 172 0.14 34.44 -9.67
CA TYR A 172 -0.96 34.80 -8.76
C TYR A 172 -0.76 34.21 -7.34
N ASP A 173 -0.93 35.03 -6.31
CA ASP A 173 -0.90 34.61 -4.89
C ASP A 173 -2.30 34.59 -4.24
N ILE A 174 -3.32 35.14 -4.90
CA ILE A 174 -4.73 35.02 -4.50
C ILE A 174 -5.57 34.42 -5.64
N VAL A 175 -6.24 33.31 -5.36
CA VAL A 175 -7.34 32.78 -6.18
C VAL A 175 -8.67 33.21 -5.55
N THR A 176 -9.68 33.53 -6.37
CA THR A 176 -11.00 33.96 -5.90
C THR A 176 -12.13 33.11 -6.49
N HIS A 177 -13.10 32.73 -5.66
CA HIS A 177 -14.30 31.98 -6.09
C HIS A 177 -15.48 32.30 -5.17
N GLU A 178 -16.67 32.52 -5.74
CA GLU A 178 -17.92 32.94 -5.06
C GLU A 178 -17.82 34.10 -4.03
N GLY A 179 -16.76 34.90 -4.10
CA GLY A 179 -16.48 36.01 -3.17
C GLY A 179 -15.49 35.68 -2.05
N ASN A 180 -15.09 34.42 -1.92
CA ASN A 180 -13.99 33.97 -1.06
C ASN A 180 -12.62 34.24 -1.70
N ARG A 181 -11.57 34.31 -0.89
CA ARG A 181 -10.19 34.61 -1.30
C ARG A 181 -9.24 33.58 -0.70
N TYR A 182 -8.69 32.72 -1.54
CA TYR A 182 -7.79 31.64 -1.18
C TYR A 182 -6.35 32.11 -1.42
N ARG A 183 -5.48 32.05 -0.42
CA ARG A 183 -4.05 32.37 -0.62
C ARG A 183 -3.34 31.11 -1.10
N VAL A 184 -2.53 31.25 -2.15
CA VAL A 184 -1.75 30.16 -2.73
C VAL A 184 -0.26 30.49 -2.66
N ALA A 185 0.55 29.52 -2.26
CA ALA A 185 2.01 29.62 -2.23
C ALA A 185 2.62 28.46 -3.00
N VAL A 186 3.67 28.75 -3.78
CA VAL A 186 4.34 27.76 -4.62
C VAL A 186 5.63 27.34 -3.92
N GLU A 187 5.60 26.13 -3.36
CA GLU A 187 6.77 25.50 -2.77
C GLU A 187 7.49 24.65 -3.81
N SER A 188 8.81 24.50 -3.66
CA SER A 188 9.62 23.67 -4.55
C SER A 188 10.73 22.97 -3.79
N ARG A 189 11.03 21.75 -4.19
CA ARG A 189 12.09 20.92 -3.59
C ARG A 189 12.80 20.11 -4.66
N THR A 190 14.11 20.01 -4.53
CA THR A 190 14.91 19.03 -5.26
C THR A 190 14.60 17.65 -4.71
N VAL A 191 14.31 16.70 -5.59
CA VAL A 191 14.21 15.27 -5.28
C VAL A 191 15.12 14.49 -6.22
N SER A 192 15.60 13.33 -5.77
CA SER A 192 16.33 12.44 -6.67
C SER A 192 15.36 11.69 -7.57
N GLU A 193 15.71 11.60 -8.84
CA GLU A 193 15.08 10.73 -9.82
C GLU A 193 16.11 9.72 -10.33
N GLY A 194 15.68 8.51 -10.66
CA GLY A 194 16.52 7.45 -11.23
C GLY A 194 16.16 7.20 -12.67
N GLU A 195 17.15 6.91 -13.50
CA GLU A 195 16.91 6.08 -14.67
C GLU A 195 17.01 4.62 -14.22
N TYR A 196 16.03 3.82 -14.61
CA TYR A 196 15.97 2.39 -14.33
C TYR A 196 15.98 1.61 -15.65
N ARG A 197 16.80 0.57 -15.71
CA ARG A 197 16.84 -0.44 -16.77
C ARG A 197 16.10 -1.68 -16.29
N TYR A 198 15.24 -2.21 -17.15
CA TYR A 198 14.45 -3.41 -16.91
C TYR A 198 14.86 -4.49 -17.90
N GLU A 199 15.17 -5.67 -17.39
CA GLU A 199 15.47 -6.88 -18.18
C GLU A 199 14.55 -8.00 -17.67
N VAL A 200 13.93 -8.78 -18.57
CA VAL A 200 12.89 -9.76 -18.21
C VAL A 200 13.15 -11.13 -18.80
N THR A 201 12.85 -12.18 -18.03
CA THR A 201 12.96 -13.58 -18.42
C THR A 201 11.63 -14.29 -18.19
N GLU A 202 11.07 -14.92 -19.22
CA GLU A 202 9.87 -15.76 -19.10
C GLU A 202 10.22 -17.05 -18.35
N ILE A 203 9.64 -17.24 -17.16
CA ILE A 203 9.94 -18.38 -16.25
C ILE A 203 8.84 -19.45 -16.25
N ALA A 204 7.59 -19.08 -16.56
CA ALA A 204 6.50 -20.03 -16.78
C ALA A 204 5.51 -19.48 -17.82
N PRO A 205 5.01 -20.32 -18.76
CA PRO A 205 4.05 -19.91 -19.77
C PRO A 205 2.59 -19.85 -19.26
N ASP A 206 2.31 -20.49 -18.12
CA ASP A 206 0.98 -20.63 -17.52
C ASP A 206 1.07 -20.87 -15.99
N VAL A 207 -0.09 -20.80 -15.33
CA VAL A 207 -0.25 -20.88 -13.86
C VAL A 207 0.10 -22.27 -13.33
N GLU A 208 -0.35 -23.34 -14.00
CA GLU A 208 -0.04 -24.73 -13.62
C GLU A 208 1.50 -24.94 -13.61
N THR A 209 2.19 -24.52 -14.66
CA THR A 209 3.66 -24.62 -14.78
C THR A 209 4.40 -23.71 -13.78
N PHE A 210 3.79 -22.64 -13.30
CA PHE A 210 4.39 -21.76 -12.28
C PHE A 210 4.22 -22.33 -10.87
N ALA A 211 2.99 -22.71 -10.49
CA ALA A 211 2.70 -23.31 -9.19
C ALA A 211 3.53 -24.58 -8.94
N ASP A 212 3.75 -25.42 -9.95
CA ASP A 212 4.61 -26.60 -9.83
C ASP A 212 6.10 -26.26 -9.58
N GLN A 213 6.60 -25.13 -10.09
CA GLN A 213 7.96 -24.65 -9.76
C GLN A 213 8.04 -24.14 -8.32
N VAL A 214 7.00 -23.46 -7.84
CA VAL A 214 6.89 -23.04 -6.42
C VAL A 214 6.81 -24.28 -5.52
N ARG A 215 6.03 -25.31 -5.89
CA ARG A 215 6.00 -26.60 -5.18
C ARG A 215 7.37 -27.28 -5.12
N GLU A 216 8.09 -27.39 -6.24
CA GLU A 216 9.41 -28.08 -6.26
C GLU A 216 10.43 -27.44 -5.30
N ARG A 217 10.33 -26.12 -5.05
CA ARG A 217 11.23 -25.39 -4.15
C ARG A 217 10.74 -25.33 -2.70
N TYR A 218 9.47 -24.98 -2.48
CA TYR A 218 8.97 -24.55 -1.16
C TYR A 218 8.08 -25.58 -0.44
N LEU A 219 7.41 -26.49 -1.15
CA LEU A 219 6.44 -27.40 -0.52
C LEU A 219 7.12 -28.43 0.39
N PHE A 220 6.77 -28.42 1.68
CA PHE A 220 7.16 -29.45 2.65
C PHE A 220 5.96 -30.17 3.27
N VAL A 221 6.21 -31.25 4.01
CA VAL A 221 5.17 -32.09 4.64
C VAL A 221 5.17 -31.90 6.16
N LEU A 222 4.19 -31.14 6.67
CA LEU A 222 4.03 -30.91 8.11
C LEU A 222 3.55 -32.20 8.77
N SER A 223 4.43 -32.87 9.50
CA SER A 223 4.21 -34.23 9.98
C SER A 223 4.92 -34.51 11.31
N GLY A 224 4.58 -35.63 11.95
CA GLY A 224 5.15 -36.01 13.26
C GLY A 224 4.58 -35.22 14.45
N LEU A 225 3.53 -34.43 14.24
CA LEU A 225 2.85 -33.63 15.26
C LEU A 225 2.18 -34.51 16.35
N SER A 226 2.20 -34.00 17.58
CA SER A 226 1.46 -34.51 18.74
C SER A 226 -0.03 -34.18 18.70
N GLU A 227 -0.79 -34.62 19.70
CA GLU A 227 -2.24 -34.33 19.79
C GLU A 227 -2.56 -32.86 20.06
N ALA A 228 -1.66 -32.11 20.70
CA ALA A 228 -1.84 -30.67 20.94
C ALA A 228 -1.49 -29.86 19.68
N GLU A 229 -0.36 -30.16 19.05
CA GLU A 229 0.11 -29.49 17.83
C GLU A 229 -0.85 -29.73 16.65
N ARG A 230 -1.45 -30.93 16.54
CA ARG A 230 -2.51 -31.19 15.55
C ARG A 230 -3.77 -30.38 15.82
N LYS A 231 -4.19 -30.22 17.07
CA LYS A 231 -5.33 -29.34 17.41
C LYS A 231 -5.08 -27.90 16.98
N VAL A 232 -3.87 -27.37 17.18
CA VAL A 232 -3.50 -26.02 16.73
C VAL A 232 -3.62 -25.88 15.21
N VAL A 233 -3.09 -26.85 14.46
CA VAL A 233 -3.20 -26.88 12.99
C VAL A 233 -4.64 -27.07 12.51
N GLU A 234 -5.42 -27.95 13.15
CA GLU A 234 -6.84 -28.17 12.83
C GLU A 234 -7.70 -26.91 13.08
N GLU A 235 -7.49 -26.20 14.20
CA GLU A 235 -8.18 -24.93 14.48
C GLU A 235 -7.71 -23.77 13.58
N ALA A 236 -6.49 -23.83 13.06
CA ALA A 236 -5.96 -22.89 12.06
C ALA A 236 -6.33 -23.27 10.60
N ILE A 237 -6.99 -24.40 10.35
CA ILE A 237 -7.59 -24.76 9.05
C ILE A 237 -9.09 -24.45 9.03
N ASP A 238 -9.77 -24.57 10.19
CA ASP A 238 -11.17 -24.15 10.37
C ASP A 238 -11.35 -22.61 10.48
N GLY A 239 -10.24 -21.86 10.49
CA GLY A 239 -10.16 -20.42 10.76
C GLY A 239 -8.71 -20.01 11.00
N ALA A 240 -8.40 -19.38 12.13
CA ALA A 240 -7.03 -19.06 12.53
C ALA A 240 -6.83 -19.25 14.04
N TYR A 241 -5.61 -19.57 14.45
CA TYR A 241 -5.19 -19.74 15.83
C TYR A 241 -4.43 -18.52 16.35
N TYR A 242 -4.70 -18.13 17.61
CA TYR A 242 -4.31 -16.83 18.18
C TYR A 242 -3.79 -16.91 19.63
N GLU A 243 -3.43 -18.11 20.13
CA GLU A 243 -2.93 -18.28 21.50
C GLU A 243 -1.43 -18.60 21.49
N ASP A 244 -0.62 -17.81 22.21
CA ASP A 244 0.81 -18.08 22.41
C ASP A 244 0.98 -19.20 23.46
N ASP A 245 1.06 -20.45 23.00
CA ASP A 245 1.18 -21.65 23.83
C ASP A 245 2.32 -22.59 23.37
N ASP A 246 2.69 -23.56 24.23
CA ASP A 246 3.80 -24.51 23.99
C ASP A 246 3.61 -25.32 22.68
N ALA A 247 2.37 -25.54 22.22
CA ALA A 247 2.08 -26.27 20.99
C ALA A 247 2.12 -25.34 19.76
N PHE A 248 1.59 -24.12 19.84
CA PHE A 248 1.74 -23.08 18.82
C PHE A 248 3.22 -22.81 18.52
N GLN A 249 4.01 -22.46 19.55
CA GLN A 249 5.44 -22.16 19.40
C GLN A 249 6.19 -23.34 18.75
N SER A 250 5.84 -24.57 19.10
CA SER A 250 6.49 -25.75 18.50
C SER A 250 6.04 -26.04 17.05
N VAL A 251 4.81 -25.67 16.65
CA VAL A 251 4.40 -25.68 15.22
C VAL A 251 5.17 -24.60 14.46
N ILE A 252 5.28 -23.39 15.02
CA ILE A 252 5.95 -22.25 14.38
C ILE A 252 7.45 -22.49 14.20
N ASP A 253 8.13 -23.05 15.21
CA ASP A 253 9.53 -23.50 15.11
C ASP A 253 9.73 -24.46 13.91
N ARG A 254 8.81 -25.43 13.74
CA ARG A 254 8.88 -26.39 12.62
C ARG A 254 8.63 -25.75 11.26
N VAL A 255 7.68 -24.82 11.16
CA VAL A 255 7.39 -24.11 9.90
C VAL A 255 8.58 -23.25 9.49
N ARG A 256 9.19 -22.54 10.45
CA ARG A 256 10.32 -21.62 10.21
C ARG A 256 11.67 -22.31 10.01
N ASP A 257 11.78 -23.61 10.31
CA ASP A 257 12.91 -24.46 9.88
C ASP A 257 12.91 -24.72 8.34
N HIS A 258 11.84 -24.34 7.62
CA HIS A 258 11.72 -24.43 6.16
C HIS A 258 11.79 -23.06 5.45
N GLU A 259 12.17 -23.08 4.16
CA GLU A 259 12.20 -21.88 3.31
C GLU A 259 10.76 -21.39 3.05
N GLY A 260 10.47 -20.13 3.41
CA GLY A 260 9.16 -19.51 3.20
C GLY A 260 9.04 -18.84 1.82
N LEU A 261 7.80 -18.63 1.38
CA LEU A 261 7.47 -17.90 0.16
C LEU A 261 7.83 -16.41 0.29
N ASN A 262 7.43 -15.83 1.43
CA ASN A 262 7.70 -14.46 1.83
C ASN A 262 7.92 -14.46 3.36
N VAL A 263 8.97 -13.78 3.86
CA VAL A 263 9.36 -13.80 5.28
C VAL A 263 9.95 -12.44 5.69
N ASP A 264 9.30 -11.79 6.65
CA ASP A 264 9.71 -10.54 7.30
C ASP A 264 10.19 -10.82 8.75
N ASP A 265 10.55 -9.77 9.51
CA ASP A 265 11.09 -9.89 10.87
C ASP A 265 10.12 -10.60 11.87
N PHE A 266 8.81 -10.47 11.67
CA PHE A 266 7.76 -10.91 12.61
C PHE A 266 6.55 -11.62 11.95
N TYR A 267 6.56 -11.83 10.63
CA TYR A 267 5.56 -12.65 9.94
C TYR A 267 6.12 -13.30 8.68
N GLY A 268 5.36 -14.24 8.10
CA GLY A 268 5.65 -14.79 6.76
C GLY A 268 4.59 -15.77 6.27
N THR A 269 4.74 -16.19 5.01
CA THR A 269 3.90 -17.20 4.36
C THR A 269 4.74 -18.40 3.93
N TRP A 270 4.26 -19.61 4.21
CA TRP A 270 4.88 -20.88 3.79
C TRP A 270 3.92 -21.72 2.96
N LEU A 271 4.45 -22.54 2.04
CA LEU A 271 3.70 -23.58 1.35
C LEU A 271 3.96 -24.93 2.01
N LEU A 272 2.94 -25.54 2.61
CA LEU A 272 3.07 -26.86 3.26
C LEU A 272 1.92 -27.79 2.90
N SER A 273 2.11 -29.07 3.21
CA SER A 273 1.08 -30.10 3.11
C SER A 273 0.79 -30.75 4.47
N TYR A 274 -0.50 -30.94 4.76
CA TYR A 274 -1.03 -31.60 5.95
C TYR A 274 -2.21 -32.50 5.54
N GLU A 275 -2.25 -33.73 6.06
CA GLU A 275 -3.24 -34.78 5.71
C GLU A 275 -3.60 -34.85 4.20
N ASP A 276 -2.57 -35.00 3.36
CA ASP A 276 -2.66 -35.10 1.89
C ASP A 276 -3.28 -33.88 1.16
N SER A 277 -3.36 -32.71 1.83
CA SER A 277 -3.83 -31.43 1.27
C SER A 277 -2.76 -30.34 1.37
N GLU A 278 -2.74 -29.38 0.44
CA GLU A 278 -1.78 -28.26 0.37
C GLU A 278 -2.38 -26.97 0.97
N TYR A 279 -1.56 -26.17 1.65
CA TYR A 279 -1.96 -24.94 2.35
C TYR A 279 -0.94 -23.82 2.19
N LEU A 280 -1.43 -22.60 1.95
CA LEU A 280 -0.70 -21.37 2.23
C LEU A 280 -0.84 -21.10 3.73
N THR A 281 0.29 -21.02 4.43
CA THR A 281 0.36 -20.93 5.88
C THR A 281 0.93 -19.57 6.28
N TYR A 282 0.07 -18.66 6.71
CA TYR A 282 0.49 -17.38 7.29
C TYR A 282 0.82 -17.55 8.77
N VAL A 283 1.89 -16.90 9.22
CA VAL A 283 2.33 -16.90 10.62
C VAL A 283 2.74 -15.49 11.05
N GLU A 284 2.37 -15.08 12.27
CA GLU A 284 2.82 -13.85 12.97
C GLU A 284 3.33 -14.23 14.38
N TRP A 285 4.50 -13.72 14.82
CA TRP A 285 5.22 -14.16 16.05
C TRP A 285 6.03 -13.08 16.78
#